data_AF-A0A348PS28-F1
#
_entry.id   AF-A0A348PS28-F1
#
_cell.length_a   1.000
_cell.length_b   1.000
_cell.length_c   1.000
_cell.angle_alpha   90.00
_cell.angle_beta   90.00
_cell.angle_gamma   90.00
#
_symmetry.space_group_name_H-M   'P 1'
#
loop_
_entity.id
_entity.type
_entity.pdbx_description
1 polymer ?
#
loop_
_entity_poly.entity_id
_entity_poly.type
_entity_poly.pdbx_seq_one_letter_code
_entity_poly.pdbx_strand_id
1 'polypeptide(L)' 'MSVKIIECPRDAMQGMDLFIPTEKKAAYINQLLKVGFDTIDFGS' A
#
# COMPACT_ATOMS: atom_id res chain seq x y z
N MET A 1 -13.49 9.03 -20.82
CA MET A 1 -13.35 8.69 -19.39
C MET A 1 -11.96 8.10 -19.19
N SER A 2 -11.20 8.58 -18.20
CA SER A 2 -9.89 7.99 -17.85
C SER A 2 -10.09 6.90 -16.81
N VAL A 3 -9.40 5.78 -16.97
CA VAL A 3 -9.32 4.74 -15.92
C VAL A 3 -8.43 5.26 -14.78
N LYS A 4 -8.78 4.93 -13.54
CA LYS A 4 -7.94 5.17 -12.36
C LYS A 4 -7.51 3.85 -11.75
N ILE A 5 -6.26 3.77 -11.32
CA ILE A 5 -5.69 2.60 -10.66
C ILE A 5 -5.44 2.96 -9.20
N ILE A 6 -6.10 2.21 -8.32
CA ILE A 6 -6.01 2.36 -6.86
C ILE A 6 -5.31 1.12 -6.34
N GLU A 7 -4.21 1.32 -5.61
CA GLU A 7 -3.57 0.25 -4.86
C GLU A 7 -4.06 0.25 -3.41
N CYS A 8 -4.34 -0.93 -2.87
CA CYS A 8 -4.90 -1.11 -1.53
C CYS A 8 -4.00 -2.05 -0.69
N PRO A 9 -2.76 -1.65 -0.38
CA PRO A 9 -1.87 -2.46 0.44
C PRO A 9 -2.41 -2.73 1.85
N ARG A 10 -3.37 -1.93 2.35
CA ARG A 10 -4.08 -2.19 3.62
C ARG A 10 -4.63 -3.62 3.69
N ASP A 11 -5.38 -4.04 2.67
CA ASP A 11 -6.13 -5.31 2.71
C ASP A 11 -5.19 -6.50 2.87
N ALA A 12 -4.09 -6.49 2.12
CA ALA A 12 -3.05 -7.49 2.25
C ALA A 12 -2.36 -7.44 3.62
N MET A 13 -2.08 -6.23 4.12
CA MET A 13 -1.41 -6.05 5.42
C MET A 13 -2.25 -6.47 6.62
N GLN A 14 -3.56 -6.24 6.58
CA GLN A 14 -4.49 -6.62 7.65
C GLN A 14 -4.79 -8.13 7.65
N GLY A 15 -4.70 -8.79 6.49
CA GLY A 15 -4.90 -10.23 6.36
C GLY A 15 -3.72 -11.09 6.79
N MET A 16 -2.58 -10.50 7.17
CA MET A 16 -1.40 -11.25 7.62
C MET A 16 -1.40 -11.43 9.14
N ASP A 17 -1.25 -12.68 9.58
CA ASP A 17 -1.10 -13.03 11.01
C ASP A 17 0.24 -12.57 11.60
N LEU A 18 1.24 -12.33 10.74
CA LEU A 18 2.58 -11.91 11.15
C LEU A 18 2.66 -10.38 11.29
N PHE A 19 3.23 -9.93 12.41
CA PHE A 19 3.56 -8.53 12.59
C PHE A 19 4.60 -8.08 11.57
N ILE A 20 4.26 -7.06 10.77
CA ILE A 20 5.19 -6.41 9.86
C ILE A 20 5.78 -5.19 10.59
N PRO A 21 7.11 -5.13 10.78
CA PRO A 21 7.77 -3.97 11.36
C PRO A 21 7.42 -2.67 10.62
N THR A 22 7.25 -1.59 11.38
CA THR A 22 6.82 -0.28 10.86
C THR A 22 7.77 0.23 9.78
N GLU A 23 9.07 0.02 9.93
CA GLU A 23 10.10 0.44 8.99
C GLU A 23 9.93 -0.29 7.65
N LYS A 24 9.56 -1.58 7.69
CA LYS A 24 9.29 -2.36 6.48
C LYS A 24 8.01 -1.91 5.79
N LYS A 25 6.94 -1.64 6.56
CA LYS A 25 5.69 -1.08 6.00
C LYS A 25 5.96 0.26 5.30
N ALA A 26 6.67 1.17 5.98
CA ALA A 26 7.02 2.47 5.43
C ALA A 26 7.89 2.35 4.17
N ALA A 27 8.90 1.48 4.18
CA ALA A 27 9.74 1.24 3.01
C ALA A 27 8.94 0.73 1.80
N TYR A 28 8.01 -0.20 2.02
CA TYR A 28 7.14 -0.72 0.97
C TYR A 28 6.19 0.34 0.41
N ILE A 29 5.51 1.10 1.26
CA ILE A 29 4.63 2.20 0.83
C ILE A 29 5.41 3.25 0.03
N ASN A 30 6.63 3.60 0.46
CA ASN A 30 7.50 4.51 -0.27
C ASN A 30 7.94 3.97 -1.64
N GLN A 31 7.98 2.66 -1.84
CA GLN A 31 8.19 2.07 -3.16
C GLN A 31 6.95 2.19 -4.04
N LEU A 32 5.76 1.95 -3.51
CA LEU A 32 4.50 2.08 -4.25
C LEU A 32 4.27 3.50 -4.77
N LEU A 33 4.69 4.53 -4.02
CA LEU A 33 4.63 5.93 -4.44
C LEU A 33 5.40 6.20 -5.76
N LYS A 34 6.39 5.36 -6.10
CA LYS A 34 7.21 5.53 -7.32
C LYS A 34 6.59 4.88 -8.56
N VAL A 35 5.54 4.07 -8.40
CA VAL A 35 4.91 3.32 -9.50
C VAL A 35 3.97 4.21 -10.32
N GLY A 36 3.34 5.20 -9.69
CA GLY A 36 2.44 6.15 -10.36
C GLY A 36 0.96 5.76 -10.31
N PHE A 37 0.52 5.07 -9.25
CA PHE A 37 -0.91 4.86 -8.98
C PHE A 37 -1.62 6.20 -8.71
N ASP A 38 -2.91 6.29 -9.05
CA ASP A 38 -3.72 7.47 -8.76
C ASP A 38 -3.96 7.64 -7.25
N THR A 39 -4.01 6.54 -6.51
CA THR A 39 -4.24 6.52 -5.07
C THR A 39 -3.63 5.26 -4.45
N ILE A 40 -3.11 5.38 -3.23
CA ILE A 40 -2.63 4.26 -2.42
C ILE A 40 -3.36 4.29 -1.08
N ASP A 41 -4.10 3.23 -0.76
CA ASP A 41 -4.81 3.06 0.52
C ASP A 41 -4.03 2.15 1.48
N PHE A 42 -3.38 2.78 2.45
CA PHE A 42 -2.52 2.12 3.45
C PHE A 42 -2.90 2.48 4.91
N GLY A 43 -3.97 3.27 5.11
CA GLY A 43 -4.50 3.58 6.44
C GLY A 43 -5.35 2.42 6.98
N SER A 44 -5.60 2.38 8.29
CA SER A 44 -6.50 1.39 8.93
C SER A 44 -7.86 1.98 9.23
#